data_AF-A0A3N4AHE9-F1
#
_entry.id   AF-A0A3N4AHE9-F1
#
_cell.length_a   1.000
_cell.length_b   1.000
_cell.length_c   1.000
_cell.angle_alpha   90.00
_cell.angle_beta   90.00
_cell.angle_gamma   90.00
#
_symmetry.space_group_name_H-M   'P 1'
#
loop_
_entity.id
_entity.type
_entity.pdbx_description
1 polymer ?
#
loop_
_entity_poly.entity_id
_entity_poly.type
_entity_poly.pdbx_seq_one_letter_code
_entity_poly.pdbx_strand_id
1 'polypeptide(L)' 'MHFRLEAPTPVACEGCGVQGEFVRFGKRDVPYRDLPIHGKRVTLWVVRRRYTCRACKTTFRPQLP' A
#
# COMPACT_ATOMS: atom_id res chain seq x y z
N MET A 1 6.51 14.40 -14.84
CA MET A 1 5.23 14.55 -14.11
C MET A 1 5.15 13.48 -13.03
N HIS A 2 4.70 13.81 -11.83
CA HIS A 2 4.66 12.89 -10.70
C HIS A 2 3.23 12.81 -10.16
N PHE A 3 2.69 11.60 -10.04
CA PHE A 3 1.39 11.37 -9.41
C PHE A 3 1.59 10.55 -8.16
N ARG A 4 0.85 10.88 -7.10
CA ARG A 4 0.86 10.12 -5.85
C ARG A 4 -0.47 9.38 -5.73
N LEU A 5 -0.39 8.06 -5.63
CA LEU A 5 -1.55 7.18 -5.52
C LEU A 5 -1.55 6.55 -4.13
N GLU A 6 -2.68 6.58 -3.43
CA GLU A 6 -2.83 5.82 -2.19
C GLU A 6 -3.32 4.41 -2.48
N ALA A 7 -2.63 3.40 -1.94
CA ALA A 7 -3.11 2.02 -2.01
C ALA A 7 -4.41 1.86 -1.19
N PRO A 8 -5.33 0.98 -1.63
CA PRO A 8 -6.57 0.74 -0.90
C PRO A 8 -6.30 0.18 0.51
N THR A 9 -7.21 0.48 1.43
CA THR A 9 -7.15 -0.09 2.79
C THR A 9 -7.50 -1.57 2.75
N PRO A 10 -6.71 -2.45 3.40
CA PRO A 10 -7.03 -3.87 3.47
C PRO A 10 -8.30 -4.08 4.30
N VAL A 11 -9.11 -5.07 3.92
CA VAL A 11 -10.34 -5.47 4.63
C VAL A 11 -10.03 -6.43 5.77
N ALA A 12 -9.04 -7.31 5.57
CA ALA A 12 -8.62 -8.33 6.53
C ALA A 12 -7.10 -8.36 6.69
N CYS A 13 -6.63 -8.89 7.82
CA CYS A 13 -5.21 -9.19 8.00
C CYS A 13 -4.78 -10.32 7.06
N GLU A 14 -3.71 -10.13 6.30
CA GLU A 14 -3.15 -11.18 5.42
C GLU A 14 -2.56 -12.38 6.18
N GLY A 15 -2.26 -12.23 7.47
CA GLY A 15 -1.69 -13.30 8.30
C GLY A 15 -2.74 -14.19 8.95
N CYS A 16 -3.78 -13.60 9.57
CA CYS A 16 -4.78 -14.35 10.34
C CYS A 16 -6.23 -14.17 9.88
N GLY A 17 -6.50 -13.34 8.86
CA GLY A 17 -7.84 -13.14 8.30
C GLY A 17 -8.80 -12.29 9.14
N VAL A 18 -8.39 -11.79 10.32
CA VAL A 18 -9.26 -10.93 11.14
C VAL A 18 -9.59 -9.63 10.41
N GLN A 19 -10.86 -9.21 10.47
CA GLN A 19 -11.34 -7.96 9.87
C GLN A 19 -11.31 -6.84 10.91
N GLY A 20 -10.93 -5.63 10.48
CA GLY A 20 -11.01 -4.41 11.28
C GLY A 20 -10.03 -4.27 12.46
N GLU A 21 -9.38 -5.34 12.92
CA GLU A 21 -8.46 -5.29 14.07
C GLU A 21 -7.00 -5.00 13.71
N PHE A 22 -6.72 -4.12 12.75
CA PHE A 22 -5.35 -3.74 12.41
C PHE A 22 -5.16 -2.22 12.37
N VAL A 23 -4.05 -1.76 12.95
CA VAL A 23 -3.70 -0.34 13.05
C VAL A 23 -2.72 0.07 11.96
N ARG A 24 -2.83 1.31 11.47
CA ARG A 24 -1.89 1.87 10.49
C ARG A 24 -0.52 2.04 11.16
N PHE A 25 0.51 1.42 10.59
CA PHE A 25 1.89 1.45 11.06
C PHE A 25 2.82 2.03 9.98
N GLY A 26 2.82 3.35 9.85
CA GLY A 26 3.71 4.08 8.92
C GLY A 26 3.43 3.88 7.42
N LYS A 27 4.18 4.62 6.60
CA LYS A 27 4.08 4.63 5.12
C LYS A 27 5.44 4.38 4.46
N ARG A 28 5.45 3.66 3.34
CA ARG A 28 6.59 3.54 2.43
C ARG A 28 6.11 3.83 1.01
N ASP A 29 6.64 4.90 0.43
CA ASP A 29 6.35 5.30 -0.94
C ASP A 29 7.22 4.45 -1.89
N VAL A 30 6.60 3.84 -2.91
CA VAL A 30 7.30 3.06 -3.94
C VAL A 30 7.13 3.76 -5.30
N PRO A 31 8.24 4.12 -5.99
CA PRO A 31 8.16 4.70 -7.31
C PRO A 31 7.96 3.59 -8.37
N TYR A 32 6.91 3.75 -9.17
CA TYR A 32 6.73 3.10 -10.45
C TYR A 32 7.12 4.12 -11.52
N ARG A 33 8.26 3.87 -12.14
CA ARG A 33 8.69 4.60 -13.32
C ARG A 33 8.08 3.83 -14.52
N ASP A 34 8.29 4.25 -15.75
CA ASP A 34 7.97 3.40 -16.93
C ASP A 34 6.56 3.52 -17.53
N LEU A 35 5.66 4.38 -17.04
CA LEU A 35 4.38 4.65 -17.72
C LEU A 35 4.48 5.90 -18.62
N PRO A 36 4.61 5.75 -19.97
CA PRO A 36 4.48 6.87 -20.89
C PRO A 36 3.00 7.26 -21.03
N ILE A 37 2.52 8.18 -20.19
CA ILE A 37 1.19 8.78 -20.38
C ILE A 37 1.33 9.86 -21.47
N HIS A 38 0.71 9.63 -22.63
CA HIS A 38 0.77 10.51 -23.81
C HIS A 38 2.20 10.84 -24.27
N GLY A 39 3.11 9.85 -24.27
CA GLY A 39 4.49 10.03 -24.71
C GLY A 39 5.38 10.84 -23.78
N LYS A 40 4.89 11.25 -22.59
CA LYS A 40 5.68 11.94 -21.56
C LYS A 40 6.12 10.96 -20.48
N ARG A 41 7.36 11.10 -19.99
CA ARG A 41 7.84 10.32 -18.82
C ARG A 41 7.05 10.73 -17.56
N VAL A 42 6.39 9.74 -16.96
CA VAL A 42 5.64 9.90 -15.71
C VAL A 42 6.20 8.95 -14.64
N THR A 43 6.19 9.40 -13.39
CA THR A 43 6.46 8.54 -12.23
C THR A 43 5.22 8.49 -11.35
N LEU A 44 4.70 7.29 -11.10
CA LEU A 44 3.66 7.05 -10.12
C LEU A 44 4.31 6.69 -8.79
N TRP A 45 3.99 7.42 -7.74
CA TRP A 45 4.39 7.12 -6.37
C TRP A 45 3.23 6.45 -5.68
N VAL A 46 3.29 5.13 -5.53
CA VAL A 46 2.26 4.39 -4.80
C VAL A 46 2.64 4.40 -3.32
N VAL A 47 1.82 5.05 -2.51
CA VAL A 47 1.95 5.12 -1.06
C VAL A 47 1.40 3.84 -0.48
N ARG A 48 2.28 2.93 -0.07
CA ARG A 48 1.91 1.69 0.61
C ARG A 48 2.09 1.85 2.10
N ARG A 49 1.02 1.66 2.86
CA ARG A 49 1.03 1.71 4.33
C ARG A 49 1.35 0.32 4.88
N ARG A 50 2.07 0.24 6.01
CA ARG A 50 2.12 -1.02 6.77
C ARG A 50 0.97 -1.02 7.77
N TYR A 51 0.53 -2.22 8.12
CA TYR A 51 -0.52 -2.42 9.12
C TYR A 51 -0.04 -3.42 10.14
N THR A 52 -0.31 -3.16 11.42
CA THR A 52 -0.04 -4.10 12.50
C THR A 52 -1.37 -4.65 12.98
N CYS A 53 -1.55 -5.97 12.86
CA CYS A 53 -2.72 -6.66 13.36
C CYS A 53 -2.69 -6.72 14.89
N ARG A 54 -3.80 -6.42 15.56
CA ARG A 54 -3.94 -6.55 17.01
C ARG A 54 -4.10 -8.00 17.44
N ALA A 55 -4.82 -8.81 16.65
CA ALA A 55 -5.03 -10.23 16.93
C ALA A 55 -3.74 -11.06 16.88
N CYS A 56 -3.04 -11.08 15.74
CA CYS A 56 -1.83 -11.89 15.57
C CYS A 56 -0.51 -11.14 15.79
N LYS A 57 -0.56 -9.82 16.05
CA LYS A 57 0.62 -8.93 16.22
C LYS A 57 1.55 -8.84 15.00
N THR A 58 1.19 -9.49 13.89
CA THR A 58 1.97 -9.45 12.65
C THR A 58 1.85 -8.09 11.99
N THR A 59 2.98 -7.58 11.51
CA THR A 59 3.02 -6.39 10.66
C THR A 59 3.08 -6.81 9.20
N PHE A 60 2.10 -6.38 8.41
CA PHE A 60 1.98 -6.74 7.00
C PHE A 60 1.87 -5.49 6.12
N ARG A 61 2.03 -5.71 4.81
CA ARG A 61 1.82 -4.68 3.78
C ARG A 61 0.88 -5.28 2.74
N PRO A 62 -0.30 -4.69 2.53
CA PRO A 62 -1.24 -5.16 1.53
C PRO A 62 -0.55 -5.35 0.20
N GLN A 63 -0.73 -6.53 -0.40
CA GLN A 63 -0.35 -6.74 -1.79
C GLN A 63 -1.16 -5.80 -2.68
N LEU A 64 -0.50 -5.29 -3.72
CA LEU A 64 -1.19 -4.50 -4.74
C LEU A 64 -1.79 -5.50 -5.75
N PRO A 65 -2.99 -5.25 -6.29
CA PRO A 65 -3.54 -6.03 -7.39
C PRO A 65 -2.67 -5.93 -8.64
#